data_AF-A0A2N2SYR6-F1
#
_entry.id   AF-A0A2N2SYR6-F1
#
_cell.length_a   1.000
_cell.length_b   1.000
_cell.length_c   1.000
_cell.angle_alpha   90.00
_cell.angle_beta   90.00
_cell.angle_gamma   90.00
#
_symmetry.space_group_name_H-M   'P 1'
#
loop_
_entity.id
_entity.type
_entity.pdbx_description
1 polymer ?
#
loop_
_entity_poly.entity_id
_entity_poly.type
_entity_poly.pdbx_seq_one_letter_code
_entity_poly.pdbx_strand_id
1 'polypeptide(L)'
;MRQLAMARLSEREGTPVVAALEQQQVQHLLEELEIRQIELELQNEHLNTARAQLEQALNQSNELYDFSPVGSALIDIDGVISKLNL
;
A
#
# COMPACT_ATOMS: atom_id res chain seq x y z
N MET A 1 -1.88 -15.92 -0.08
CA MET A 1 -1.58 -15.04 1.09
C MET A 1 -1.23 -15.83 2.35
N ARG A 2 -2.11 -16.71 2.87
CA ARG A 2 -1.82 -17.50 4.09
C ARG A 2 -0.53 -18.33 4.02
N GLN A 3 -0.28 -19.04 2.91
CA GLN A 3 0.93 -19.85 2.73
C GLN A 3 2.22 -19.01 2.68
N LEU A 4 2.18 -17.83 2.06
CA LEU A 4 3.33 -16.91 2.02
C LEU A 4 3.63 -16.31 3.40
N ALA A 5 2.57 -16.00 4.17
CA ALA A 5 2.70 -15.54 5.55
C ALA A 5 3.31 -16.64 6.44
N MET A 6 2.87 -17.90 6.30
CA MET A 6 3.43 -19.04 7.02
C MET A 6 4.90 -19.31 6.64
N ALA A 7 5.26 -19.19 5.36
CA ALA A 7 6.64 -19.34 4.89
C ALA A 7 7.57 -18.25 5.47
N ARG A 8 7.13 -16.99 5.46
CA ARG A 8 7.86 -15.86 6.08
C ARG A 8 8.00 -16.01 7.60
N LEU A 9 6.98 -16.57 8.26
CA LEU A 9 7.03 -16.85 9.70
C LEU A 9 8.06 -17.94 10.01
N SER A 10 8.07 -19.04 9.23
CA SER A 10 9.05 -20.11 9.41
C SER A 10 10.50 -19.69 9.13
N GLU A 11 10.72 -18.70 8.26
CA GLU A 11 12.06 -18.11 8.04
C GLU A 11 12.52 -17.22 9.21
N ARG A 12 11.57 -16.72 10.02
CA ARG A 12 11.82 -15.77 11.11
C ARG A 12 11.87 -16.45 12.49
N GLU A 13 11.30 -17.64 12.64
CA GLU A 13 11.34 -18.46 13.86
C GLU A 13 12.69 -19.15 14.07
N GLY A 14 13.73 -18.34 14.29
CA GLY A 14 15.05 -18.78 14.71
C GLY A 14 15.41 -18.28 16.11
N THR A 15 14.57 -18.48 17.13
CA THR A 15 14.97 -18.51 18.56
C THR A 15 13.79 -18.95 19.46
N PRO A 16 13.96 -19.91 20.38
CA PRO A 16 12.90 -20.37 21.26
C PRO A 16 12.82 -19.46 22.50
N VAL A 17 12.13 -18.31 22.40
CA VAL A 17 11.90 -17.40 23.53
C VAL A 17 10.62 -17.75 24.32
N VAL A 18 9.77 -18.61 23.77
CA VAL A 18 8.42 -18.89 24.30
C VAL A 18 8.43 -19.81 25.53
N ALA A 19 9.56 -20.44 25.87
CA ALA A 19 9.61 -21.48 26.89
C ALA A 19 9.60 -20.98 28.35
N ALA A 20 9.69 -19.66 28.60
CA ALA A 20 9.76 -19.11 29.96
C ALA A 20 9.05 -17.76 30.16
N LEU A 21 8.04 -17.45 29.33
CA LEU A 21 7.31 -16.18 29.48
C LEU A 21 6.32 -16.28 30.65
N GLU A 22 6.40 -15.32 31.57
CA GLU A 22 5.45 -15.18 32.68
C GLU A 22 4.06 -14.80 32.12
N GLN A 23 2.97 -15.19 32.80
CA GLN A 23 1.60 -14.95 32.31
C GLN A 23 1.32 -13.48 31.96
N GLN A 24 1.91 -12.54 32.70
CA GLN A 24 1.79 -11.10 32.44
C GLN A 24 2.49 -10.68 31.13
N GLN A 25 3.64 -11.29 30.80
CA GLN A 25 4.35 -11.01 29.55
C GLN A 25 3.60 -11.57 28.34
N VAL A 26 2.97 -12.74 28.49
CA VAL A 26 2.10 -13.31 27.45
C VAL A 26 0.90 -12.41 27.18
N GLN A 27 0.29 -11.87 28.24
CA GLN A 27 -0.88 -11.00 28.12
C GLN A 27 -0.52 -9.68 27.42
N HIS A 28 0.59 -9.04 27.81
CA HIS A 28 1.11 -7.86 27.14
C HIS A 28 1.45 -8.12 25.67
N LEU A 29 2.04 -9.27 25.35
CA LEU A 29 2.39 -9.62 23.96
C LEU A 29 1.14 -9.84 23.10
N LEU A 30 0.08 -10.42 23.65
CA LEU A 30 -1.20 -10.55 22.96
C LEU A 30 -1.83 -9.19 22.68
N GLU A 31 -1.86 -8.31 23.68
CA GLU A 31 -2.36 -6.94 23.52
C GLU A 31 -1.55 -6.18 22.44
N GLU A 32 -0.23 -6.28 22.46
CA GLU A 32 0.61 -5.66 21.43
C GLU A 32 0.32 -6.25 20.05
N LEU A 33 0.16 -7.58 19.92
CA LEU A 33 -0.20 -8.22 18.66
C LEU A 33 -1.57 -7.76 18.13
N GLU A 34 -2.57 -7.61 19.01
CA GLU A 34 -3.89 -7.09 18.63
C GLU A 34 -3.82 -5.65 18.14
N ILE A 35 -3.08 -4.78 18.84
CA ILE A 35 -2.85 -3.40 18.41
C ILE A 35 -2.17 -3.38 17.04
N ARG A 36 -1.09 -4.17 16.86
CA ARG A 36 -0.38 -4.28 15.59
C ARG A 36 -1.28 -4.78 14.46
N GLN A 37 -2.20 -5.69 14.75
CA GLN A 37 -3.15 -6.19 13.76
C GLN A 37 -4.10 -5.08 13.30
N ILE A 38 -4.67 -4.32 14.24
CA ILE A 38 -5.55 -3.18 13.93
C ILE A 38 -4.77 -2.09 13.16
N GLU A 39 -3.54 -1.78 13.56
CA GLU A 39 -2.68 -0.82 12.85
C GLU A 39 -2.43 -1.24 11.39
N LEU A 40 -2.24 -2.53 11.13
CA LEU A 40 -2.04 -3.07 9.78
C LEU A 40 -3.31 -3.00 8.94
N GLU A 41 -4.47 -3.28 9.55
CA GLU A 41 -5.77 -3.15 8.89
C GLU A 41 -6.02 -1.71 8.46
N LEU A 42 -5.81 -0.74 9.37
CA LEU A 42 -5.96 0.67 9.08
C LEU A 42 -4.99 1.16 7.98
N GLN A 43 -3.74 0.70 8.01
CA GLN A 43 -2.77 1.01 6.95
C GLN A 43 -3.20 0.44 5.59
N ASN A 44 -3.78 -0.75 5.57
CA ASN A 44 -4.29 -1.35 4.34
C ASN A 44 -5.46 -0.56 3.77
N GLU A 45 -6.42 -0.19 4.62
CA GLU A 45 -7.56 0.65 4.24
C GLU A 45 -7.10 1.99 3.65
N HIS A 46 -6.18 2.67 4.34
CA HIS A 46 -5.61 3.93 3.87
C HIS A 46 -4.94 3.77 2.51
N LEU A 47 -4.14 2.71 2.33
CA LEU A 47 -3.48 2.43 1.05
C LEU A 47 -4.50 2.20 -0.07
N ASN A 48 -5.56 1.45 0.20
CA ASN A 48 -6.62 1.19 -0.79
C ASN A 48 -7.35 2.48 -1.17
N THR A 49 -7.67 3.34 -0.20
CA THR A 49 -8.28 4.65 -0.46
C THR A 49 -7.35 5.54 -1.29
N ALA A 50 -6.07 5.64 -0.94
CA ALA A 50 -5.10 6.43 -1.69
C ALA A 50 -4.93 5.94 -3.14
N ARG A 51 -4.90 4.61 -3.35
CA ARG A 51 -4.85 4.02 -4.69
C ARG A 51 -6.11 4.35 -5.51
N ALA A 52 -7.29 4.23 -4.92
CA ALA A 52 -8.53 4.59 -5.61
C ALA A 52 -8.58 6.08 -6.02
N GLN A 53 -8.09 6.97 -5.15
CA GLN A 53 -7.99 8.39 -5.45
C GLN A 53 -7.01 8.67 -6.61
N LEU A 54 -5.85 8.01 -6.61
CA LEU A 54 -4.87 8.12 -7.70
C LEU A 54 -5.41 7.59 -9.02
N GLU A 55 -6.09 6.45 -9.01
CA GLU A 55 -6.73 5.88 -10.20
C GLU A 55 -7.83 6.80 -10.74
N GLN A 56 -8.63 7.42 -9.87
CA GLN A 56 -9.63 8.39 -10.29
C GLN A 56 -8.98 9.64 -10.90
N ALA A 57 -7.93 10.19 -10.28
CA ALA A 57 -7.23 11.35 -10.81
C ALA A 57 -6.57 11.04 -12.17
N LEU A 58 -6.01 9.85 -12.32
CA LEU A 58 -5.42 9.38 -13.58
C LEU A 58 -6.49 9.21 -14.66
N ASN A 59 -7.64 8.62 -14.34
CA ASN A 59 -8.75 8.50 -15.30
C ASN A 59 -9.27 9.87 -15.74
N GLN A 60 -9.46 10.81 -14.82
CA GLN A 60 -9.86 12.19 -15.16
C GLN A 60 -8.83 12.88 -16.05
N SER A 61 -7.53 12.69 -15.76
CA SER A 61 -6.45 13.20 -16.62
C SER A 61 -6.51 12.57 -18.02
N ASN A 62 -6.76 11.26 -18.13
CA ASN A 62 -6.82 10.58 -19.41
C ASN A 62 -8.05 11.01 -20.22
N GLU A 63 -9.22 11.19 -19.59
CA GLU A 63 -10.41 11.73 -20.28
C GLU A 63 -10.14 13.12 -20.88
N LEU A 64 -9.43 13.97 -20.14
CA LEU A 64 -9.18 15.34 -20.58
C LEU A 64 -8.05 15.45 -21.62
N TYR A 65 -7.01 14.62 -21.49
CA TYR A 65 -5.78 14.76 -22.28
C TYR A 65 -5.52 13.65 -23.27
N ASP A 66 -6.03 12.42 -23.10
CA ASP A 66 -5.73 11.31 -24.01
C ASP A 66 -6.90 11.03 -24.95
N PHE A 67 -8.15 11.21 -24.48
CA PHE A 67 -9.37 10.90 -25.23
C PHE A 67 -10.19 12.12 -25.69
N SER A 68 -9.64 13.33 -25.53
CA SER A 68 -10.29 14.54 -26.02
C SER A 68 -10.33 14.54 -27.56
N PRO A 69 -11.45 14.94 -28.21
CA PRO A 69 -11.55 15.04 -29.67
C PRO A 69 -10.70 16.18 -30.25
N VAL A 70 -9.97 16.91 -29.41
CA VAL A 70 -9.06 18.00 -29.77
C VAL A 70 -7.67 17.65 -29.25
N GLY A 71 -6.68 17.61 -30.15
CA GLY A 71 -5.30 17.30 -29.81
C GLY A 71 -4.72 18.31 -28.81
N SER A 72 -4.13 17.80 -27.74
CA SER A 72 -3.58 18.52 -26.60
C SER A 72 -2.11 18.16 -26.45
N ALA A 73 -1.24 19.18 -26.33
CA ALA A 73 0.19 19.02 -26.16
C ALA A 73 0.62 19.57 -24.80
N LEU A 74 1.33 18.76 -24.02
CA LEU A 74 1.95 19.19 -22.77
C LEU A 74 3.40 19.59 -23.06
N ILE A 75 3.76 20.85 -22.81
CA ILE A 75 5.07 21.41 -23.10
C ILE A 75 5.77 21.73 -21.78
N ASP A 76 7.03 21.31 -21.63
CA ASP A 76 7.83 21.65 -20.46
C ASP A 76 8.40 23.08 -20.51
N ILE A 77 9.13 23.47 -19.47
CA ILE A 77 9.68 24.83 -19.35
C ILE A 77 10.71 25.18 -20.42
N ASP A 78 11.33 24.16 -21.04
CA ASP A 78 12.31 24.32 -22.11
C ASP A 78 11.65 24.30 -23.51
N GLY A 79 10.32 24.18 -23.56
CA GLY A 79 9.56 24.17 -24.81
C GLY A 79 9.47 22.80 -25.48
N VAL A 80 9.84 21.70 -24.78
CA VAL A 80 9.80 20.34 -25.33
C VAL A 80 8.43 19.72 -25.07
N ILE A 81 7.85 19.12 -26.12
CA ILE A 81 6.59 18.37 -26.00
C ILE A 81 6.87 17.08 -25.23
N SER A 82 6.27 16.97 -24.04
CA SER A 82 6.39 15.80 -23.14
C SER A 82 5.25 14.80 -23.32
N LYS A 83 4.07 15.26 -23.74
CA LYS A 83 2.91 14.43 -24.09
C LYS A 83 2.12 15.08 -25.22
N LEU A 84 1.57 14.25 -26.12
CA LEU A 84 0.70 14.66 -27.22
C LEU A 84 -0.36 13.57 -27.42
N ASN A 85 -1.64 13.94 -27.47
CA ASN A 85 -2.71 13.05 -27.93
C ASN A 85 -3.24 13.50 -29.31
N LEU A 86 -3.78 12.54 -30.09
CA LEU A 86 -4.38 12.76 -31.41
C LEU A 86 -5.72 12.02 -31.51
#